data_AF-Q4S369-F1
#
_entry.id   AF-Q4S369-F1
#
_cell.length_a   1.000
_cell.length_b   1.000
_cell.length_c   1.000
_cell.angle_alpha   90.00
_cell.angle_beta   90.00
_cell.angle_gamma   90.00
#
_symmetry.space_group_name_H-M   'P 1'
#
loop_
_entity.id
_entity.type
_entity.pdbx_description
1 polymer ?
#
loop_
_entity_poly.entity_id
_entity_poly.type
_entity_poly.pdbx_seq_one_letter_code
_entity_poly.pdbx_strand_id
1 'polypeptide(L)'
;MSVSDLLPQDGGVNPDLPTCGETKCNGHGTCEMPAGGGATLVCNCRLGYQGEFCQDTVNGSLSLPLTLSVLAIVIGLLVIGFIFAKLRQKQKQQRRKRRGEKNHYPVAV
;
A
#
# COMPACT_ATOMS: atom_id res chain seq x y z
N MET A 1 -42.29 35.22 -28.70
CA MET A 1 -42.72 33.87 -28.32
C MET A 1 -41.46 33.02 -28.21
N SER A 2 -40.85 32.99 -27.02
CA SER A 2 -39.53 32.40 -26.79
C SER A 2 -39.68 30.96 -26.31
N VAL A 3 -39.17 30.01 -27.09
CA VAL A 3 -38.97 28.60 -26.72
C VAL A 3 -37.56 28.47 -26.16
N SER A 4 -37.41 28.65 -24.85
CA SER A 4 -36.16 28.40 -24.14
C SER A 4 -36.37 27.61 -22.83
N ASP A 5 -37.58 27.07 -22.63
CA ASP A 5 -38.04 26.43 -21.37
C ASP A 5 -37.83 24.90 -21.31
N LEU A 6 -36.80 24.34 -21.93
CA LEU A 6 -36.50 22.89 -21.86
C LEU A 6 -35.05 22.58 -21.47
N LEU A 7 -34.46 23.36 -20.57
CA LEU A 7 -33.36 22.84 -19.75
C LEU A 7 -33.91 22.40 -18.40
N PRO A 8 -33.66 21.14 -17.98
CA PRO A 8 -34.01 20.66 -16.65
C PRO A 8 -33.45 21.65 -15.63
N GLN A 9 -34.31 22.10 -14.72
CA GLN A 9 -33.90 22.95 -13.61
C GLN A 9 -32.92 22.16 -12.74
N ASP A 10 -31.64 22.43 -12.98
CA ASP A 10 -30.52 22.06 -12.14
C ASP A 10 -30.83 22.61 -10.75
N GLY A 11 -31.14 21.69 -9.84
CA GLY A 11 -31.66 21.98 -8.52
C GLY A 11 -30.76 22.96 -7.81
N GLY A 12 -31.35 24.08 -7.39
CA GLY A 12 -30.66 25.21 -6.79
C GLY A 12 -29.55 24.80 -5.82
N VAL A 13 -28.34 25.21 -6.17
CA VAL A 13 -27.16 25.08 -5.31
C VAL A 13 -27.37 26.02 -4.12
N ASN A 14 -27.93 25.49 -3.03
CA ASN A 14 -27.86 26.16 -1.74
C ASN A 14 -26.38 26.20 -1.34
N PRO A 15 -25.75 27.38 -1.21
CA PRO A 15 -24.34 27.49 -0.85
C PRO A 15 -24.04 27.03 0.58
N ASP A 16 -25.08 26.80 1.40
CA ASP A 16 -24.96 26.29 2.78
C ASP A 16 -24.98 24.75 2.89
N LEU A 17 -25.18 24.01 1.79
CA LEU A 17 -25.06 22.55 1.80
C LEU A 17 -23.65 22.17 1.37
N PRO A 18 -22.86 21.44 2.21
CA PRO A 18 -21.51 21.04 1.83
C PRO A 18 -21.59 20.30 0.50
N THR A 19 -20.94 20.87 -0.51
CA THR A 19 -21.01 20.38 -1.89
C THR A 19 -20.69 18.89 -1.86
N CYS A 20 -21.37 18.09 -2.67
CA CYS A 20 -21.13 16.65 -2.70
C CYS A 20 -19.62 16.29 -2.78
N GLY A 21 -18.82 17.14 -3.44
CA GLY A 21 -17.35 17.03 -3.43
C GLY A 21 -16.73 16.99 -2.04
N GLU A 22 -17.18 17.81 -1.08
CA GLU A 22 -16.67 17.83 0.30
C GLU A 22 -17.17 16.65 1.13
N THR A 23 -18.48 16.36 1.08
CA THR A 23 -19.08 15.34 1.95
C THR A 23 -18.86 13.91 1.44
N LYS A 24 -18.85 13.74 0.11
CA LYS A 24 -18.82 12.42 -0.55
C LYS A 24 -17.47 12.12 -1.18
N CYS A 25 -16.78 13.12 -1.74
CA CYS A 25 -15.46 12.94 -2.37
C CYS A 25 -14.30 13.44 -1.49
N ASN A 26 -14.50 13.52 -0.16
CA ASN A 26 -13.51 13.97 0.83
C ASN A 26 -12.87 15.35 0.52
N GLY A 27 -13.56 16.22 -0.21
CA GLY A 27 -13.04 17.51 -0.66
C GLY A 27 -11.95 17.42 -1.73
N HIS A 28 -11.68 16.21 -2.24
CA HIS A 28 -10.63 15.95 -3.23
C HIS A 28 -11.17 15.65 -4.63
N GLY A 29 -12.45 15.95 -4.90
CA GLY A 29 -13.06 15.75 -6.21
C GLY A 29 -14.39 16.45 -6.39
N THR A 30 -14.92 16.38 -7.60
CA THR A 30 -16.25 16.87 -7.97
C THR A 30 -17.19 15.70 -8.21
N CYS A 31 -18.47 15.89 -7.92
CA CYS A 31 -19.47 14.85 -8.16
C CYS A 31 -20.08 15.02 -9.56
N GLU A 32 -19.96 13.98 -10.38
CA GLU A 32 -20.48 13.96 -11.74
C GLU A 32 -21.47 12.79 -11.92
N MET A 33 -22.52 13.02 -12.70
CA MET A 33 -23.47 11.96 -13.05
C MET A 33 -22.81 11.06 -14.10
N PRO A 34 -22.73 9.74 -13.90
CA PRO A 34 -22.16 8.85 -14.90
C PRO A 34 -22.94 8.94 -16.21
N ALA A 35 -22.23 9.03 -17.33
CA ALA A 35 -22.79 9.21 -18.68
C ALA A 35 -23.82 8.14 -19.11
N GLY A 36 -23.94 7.04 -18.36
CA GLY A 36 -24.90 5.96 -18.58
C GLY A 36 -26.24 6.10 -17.86
N GLY A 37 -26.53 7.23 -17.20
CA GLY A 37 -27.85 7.48 -16.59
C GLY A 37 -28.14 6.64 -15.34
N GLY A 38 -27.14 6.46 -14.47
CA GLY A 38 -27.30 5.84 -13.16
C GLY A 38 -27.55 6.88 -12.07
N ALA A 39 -28.43 6.57 -11.10
CA ALA A 39 -28.66 7.41 -9.91
C ALA A 39 -27.47 7.45 -8.94
N THR A 40 -26.39 6.73 -9.23
CA THR A 40 -25.15 6.71 -8.46
C THR A 40 -24.21 7.80 -8.95
N LEU A 41 -24.12 8.88 -8.19
CA LEU A 41 -23.19 9.97 -8.41
C LEU A 41 -21.74 9.47 -8.26
N VAL A 42 -20.88 9.72 -9.24
CA VAL A 42 -19.48 9.27 -9.26
C VAL A 42 -18.56 10.45 -8.93
N CYS A 43 -17.52 10.20 -8.13
CA CYS A 43 -16.51 11.21 -7.83
C CYS A 43 -15.46 11.29 -8.94
N ASN A 44 -15.28 12.47 -9.52
CA ASN A 44 -14.16 12.82 -10.37
C ASN A 44 -13.04 13.42 -9.51
N CYS A 45 -12.01 12.62 -9.23
CA CYS A 45 -10.94 12.98 -8.31
C CYS A 45 -9.91 13.95 -8.91
N ARG A 46 -9.42 14.86 -8.08
CA ARG A 46 -8.33 15.77 -8.44
C ARG A 46 -7.04 14.98 -8.67
N LEU A 47 -6.22 15.46 -9.61
CA LEU A 47 -4.91 14.90 -9.90
C LEU A 47 -4.11 14.63 -8.62
N GLY A 48 -3.71 13.38 -8.43
CA GLY A 48 -3.00 12.93 -7.23
C GLY A 48 -3.85 12.13 -6.25
N TYR A 49 -5.17 12.06 -6.44
CA TYR A 49 -6.11 11.29 -5.62
C TYR A 49 -6.82 10.20 -6.45
N GLN A 50 -7.12 9.07 -5.82
CA GLN A 50 -7.83 7.93 -6.40
C GLN A 50 -8.80 7.31 -5.38
N GLY A 51 -9.57 6.32 -5.83
CA GLY A 51 -10.57 5.61 -5.04
C GLY A 51 -11.99 6.14 -5.28
N GLU A 52 -13.00 5.39 -4.85
CA GLU A 52 -14.42 5.73 -5.08
C GLU A 52 -14.82 7.07 -4.47
N PHE A 53 -14.15 7.49 -3.38
CA PHE A 53 -14.40 8.75 -2.69
C PHE A 53 -13.16 9.67 -2.66
N CYS A 54 -12.20 9.48 -3.58
CA CYS A 54 -10.96 10.26 -3.62
C CYS A 54 -10.15 10.23 -2.30
N GLN A 55 -10.24 9.11 -1.58
CA GLN A 55 -9.62 8.93 -0.26
C GLN A 55 -8.14 8.56 -0.32
N ASP A 56 -7.70 7.97 -1.43
CA ASP A 56 -6.34 7.48 -1.58
C ASP A 56 -5.54 8.51 -2.38
N THR A 57 -4.28 8.73 -2.01
CA THR A 57 -3.38 9.48 -2.88
C THR A 57 -2.59 8.52 -3.75
N VAL A 58 -2.42 8.83 -5.03
CA VAL A 58 -1.60 8.02 -5.96
C VAL A 58 -0.17 7.87 -5.45
N ASN A 59 0.33 8.87 -4.72
CA ASN A 59 1.63 8.84 -4.05
C ASN A 59 1.60 7.96 -2.79
N GLY A 60 0.50 7.98 -2.04
CA GLY A 60 0.24 7.09 -0.90
C GLY A 60 0.23 5.62 -1.32
N SER A 61 -0.37 5.30 -2.47
CA SER A 61 -0.42 3.96 -3.05
C SER A 61 0.96 3.39 -3.39
N LEU A 62 1.96 4.23 -3.66
CA LEU A 62 3.36 3.82 -3.81
C LEU A 62 4.10 3.76 -2.48
N SER A 63 3.79 4.65 -1.53
CA SER A 63 4.44 4.68 -0.22
C SER A 63 4.18 3.42 0.61
N LEU A 64 3.00 2.83 0.50
CA LEU A 64 2.62 1.61 1.24
C LEU A 64 3.38 0.35 0.78
N PRO A 65 3.45 0.01 -0.52
CA PRO A 65 4.27 -1.11 -0.99
C PRO A 65 5.77 -0.85 -0.79
N LEU A 66 6.26 0.39 -0.92
CA LEU A 66 7.67 0.73 -0.70
C LEU A 66 8.09 0.49 0.76
N THR A 67 7.31 0.98 1.73
CA THR A 67 7.61 0.80 3.16
C THR A 67 7.56 -0.67 3.58
N LEU A 68 6.55 -1.43 3.12
CA LEU A 68 6.46 -2.87 3.39
C LEU A 68 7.63 -3.66 2.78
N SER A 69 8.06 -3.31 1.56
CA SER A 69 9.20 -3.95 0.92
C SER A 69 10.50 -3.72 1.71
N VAL A 70 10.77 -2.48 2.11
CA VAL A 70 11.96 -2.15 2.92
C VAL A 70 11.93 -2.85 4.27
N LEU A 71 10.78 -2.86 4.95
CA LEU A 71 10.63 -3.53 6.24
C LEU A 71 10.89 -5.04 6.14
N ALA A 72 10.34 -5.69 5.09
CA ALA A 72 10.57 -7.11 4.84
C ALA A 72 12.05 -7.42 4.58
N ILE A 73 12.75 -6.58 3.80
CA ILE A 73 14.19 -6.73 3.53
C ILE A 73 14.99 -6.60 4.84
N VAL A 74 14.70 -5.57 5.66
CA VAL A 74 15.40 -5.37 6.94
C VAL A 74 15.21 -6.57 7.86
N ILE A 75 13.98 -7.04 8.04
CA ILE A 75 13.68 -8.22 8.87
C ILE A 75 14.38 -9.46 8.32
N GLY A 76 14.33 -9.67 7.00
CA GLY A 76 15.01 -10.77 6.32
C GLY A 76 16.52 -10.77 6.58
N LEU A 77 17.19 -9.62 6.46
CA LEU A 77 18.63 -9.49 6.73
C LEU A 77 18.97 -9.76 8.20
N LEU A 78 18.15 -9.32 9.14
CA LEU A 78 18.34 -9.60 10.57
C LEU A 78 18.22 -11.11 10.86
N VAL A 79 17.20 -11.77 10.31
CA VAL A 79 16.99 -13.22 10.48
C VAL A 79 18.12 -14.01 9.84
N ILE A 80 18.51 -13.68 8.60
CA ILE A 80 19.62 -14.33 7.89
C ILE A 80 20.93 -14.13 8.66
N GLY A 81 21.20 -12.91 9.12
CA GLY A 81 22.37 -12.59 9.93
C GLY A 81 22.42 -13.38 11.24
N PHE A 82 21.29 -13.49 11.94
CA PHE A 82 21.19 -14.26 13.19
C PHE A 82 21.38 -15.76 12.96
N ILE A 83 20.74 -16.33 11.94
CA ILE A 83 20.91 -17.74 11.55
C ILE A 83 22.37 -18.00 11.20
N PHE A 84 22.97 -17.15 10.36
CA PHE A 84 24.37 -17.30 9.96
C PHE A 84 25.33 -17.18 11.14
N ALA A 85 25.08 -16.25 12.08
CA ALA A 85 25.85 -16.13 13.30
C ALA A 85 25.73 -17.39 14.19
N LYS A 86 24.51 -17.91 14.38
CA LYS A 86 24.26 -19.16 15.13
C LYS A 86 24.91 -20.36 14.46
N LEU A 87 24.84 -20.48 13.13
CA LEU A 87 25.50 -21.53 12.36
C LEU A 87 27.02 -21.44 12.48
N ARG A 88 27.60 -20.23 12.38
CA ARG A 88 29.04 -20.01 12.59
C ARG A 88 29.48 -20.35 14.02
N GLN A 89 28.69 -19.99 15.03
CA GLN A 89 28.96 -20.36 16.42
C GLN A 89 28.91 -21.88 16.61
N LYS A 90 27.87 -22.54 16.07
CA LYS A 90 27.75 -24.00 16.12
C LYS A 90 28.88 -24.68 15.35
N GLN A 91 29.28 -24.15 14.19
CA GLN A 91 30.45 -24.62 13.45
C GLN A 91 31.75 -24.45 14.25
N LYS A 92 31.93 -23.35 15.00
CA LYS A 92 33.12 -23.16 15.86
C LYS A 92 33.18 -24.22 16.97
N GLN A 93 32.03 -24.56 17.56
CA GLN A 93 31.94 -25.66 18.54
C GLN A 93 32.16 -27.03 17.87
N GLN A 94 31.56 -27.27 16.71
CA GLN A 94 31.74 -28.52 15.95
C GLN A 94 33.16 -28.68 15.41
N ARG A 95 33.86 -27.60 15.05
CA ARG A 95 35.28 -27.62 14.67
C ARG A 95 36.16 -28.15 15.80
N ARG A 96 35.85 -27.81 17.05
CA ARG A 96 36.55 -28.38 18.22
C ARG A 96 36.26 -29.88 18.37
N LYS A 97 35.01 -30.31 18.19
CA LYS A 97 34.63 -31.74 18.25
C LYS A 97 35.22 -32.58 17.11
N ARG A 98 35.16 -32.10 15.85
CA ARG A 98 35.76 -32.78 14.68
C ARG A 98 37.28 -32.87 14.74
N ARG A 99 37.97 -31.95 15.43
CA ARG A 99 39.41 -32.05 15.67
C ARG A 99 39.75 -33.14 16.69
N GLY A 100 38.89 -33.37 17.68
CA GLY A 100 38.98 -34.52 18.59
C GLY A 100 38.72 -35.85 17.88
N GLU A 101 37.73 -35.89 16.98
CA GLU A 101 37.39 -37.12 16.24
C GLU A 101 38.47 -37.53 15.23
N LYS A 102 39.11 -36.56 14.54
CA LYS A 102 40.25 -36.87 13.65
C LYS A 102 41.50 -37.33 14.40
N ASN A 103 41.69 -36.92 15.66
CA ASN A 103 42.78 -37.39 16.51
C ASN A 103 42.54 -38.79 17.09
N HIS A 104 41.34 -39.37 16.92
CA HIS A 104 40.97 -40.69 17.44
C HIS A 104 40.92 -41.78 16.36
N TYR A 105 41.41 -41.51 15.14
CA TYR A 105 41.64 -42.57 14.18
C TYR A 105 42.77 -43.48 14.70
N PRO A 106 42.55 -44.79 14.87
CA PRO A 106 43.64 -45.69 15.25
C PRO A 106 44.67 -45.72 14.13
N VAL A 107 45.93 -45.48 14.48
CA VAL A 107 47.09 -45.80 13.63
C VAL A 107 47.08 -47.33 13.49
N ALA A 108 46.61 -47.82 12.34
CA ALA A 108 46.76 -49.23 11.98
C ALA A 108 48.25 -49.47 11.71
N VAL A 109 48.89 -50.19 12.63
CA VAL A 109 50.26 -50.72 12.53
C VAL A 109 50.22 -52.06 11.81
#